data_AF-A0AAN7LGP0-F1
#
_entry.id   AF-A0AAN7LGP0-F1
#
_cell.length_a   1.000
_cell.length_b   1.000
_cell.length_c   1.000
_cell.angle_alpha   90.00
_cell.angle_beta   90.00
_cell.angle_gamma   90.00
#
_symmetry.space_group_name_H-M   'P 1'
#
loop_
_entity.id
_entity.type
_entity.pdbx_description
1 polymer ?
#
loop_
_entity_poly.entity_id
_entity_poly.type
_entity_poly.pdbx_seq_one_letter_code
_entity_poly.pdbx_strand_id
1 'polypeptide(L)'
;MVGASEPYGLLNANFSDVRNHEFLQRISSLQTAFQEDTGHKLIFHPQTGLCVQRKANMGPLQLGSCADSDVWIYMPRKTLVIEGTYFCLQATGIVCTDSNLRWYAISA
;
A
#
# COMPACT_ATOMS: atom_id res chain seq x y z
N MET A 1 19.60 21.19 -26.17
CA MET A 1 18.42 22.06 -26.04
C MET A 1 17.98 21.97 -24.59
N VAL A 2 18.22 23.01 -23.79
CA VAL A 2 17.70 23.08 -22.42
C VAL A 2 16.22 23.35 -22.58
N GLY A 3 15.37 22.41 -22.16
CA GLY A 3 13.92 22.59 -22.23
C GLY A 3 13.53 23.81 -21.41
N ALA A 4 12.57 24.59 -21.91
CA ALA A 4 12.03 25.70 -21.13
C ALA A 4 11.62 25.20 -19.74
N SER A 5 12.15 25.83 -18.70
CA SER A 5 11.86 25.44 -17.31
C SER A 5 10.36 25.56 -17.08
N GLU A 6 9.68 24.42 -17.00
CA GLU A 6 8.25 24.39 -16.70
C GLU A 6 8.04 24.86 -15.25
N PRO A 7 7.37 26.00 -15.01
CA PRO A 7 7.30 26.60 -13.68
C PRO A 7 6.56 25.71 -12.68
N TYR A 8 5.63 24.88 -13.16
CA TYR A 8 4.85 23.92 -12.38
C TYR A 8 5.28 22.46 -12.62
N GLY A 9 6.41 22.22 -13.30
CA GLY A 9 6.93 20.88 -13.57
C GLY A 9 7.50 20.20 -12.33
N LEU A 10 7.32 18.87 -12.25
CA LEU A 10 7.87 18.04 -11.17
C LEU A 10 9.39 17.83 -11.31
N LEU A 11 9.88 17.84 -12.54
CA LEU A 11 11.28 17.59 -12.88
C LEU A 11 12.05 18.90 -13.08
N ASN A 12 13.37 18.83 -12.97
CA ASN A 12 14.27 19.95 -13.26
C ASN A 12 14.28 20.29 -14.77
N ALA A 13 14.87 21.42 -15.15
CA ALA A 13 14.90 21.88 -16.55
C ALA A 13 15.63 20.93 -17.52
N ASN A 14 16.45 20.01 -16.99
CA ASN A 14 17.15 18.98 -17.73
C ASN A 14 16.36 17.67 -17.80
N PHE A 15 15.17 17.60 -17.20
CA PHE A 15 14.34 16.41 -17.05
C PHE A 15 15.09 15.21 -16.44
N SER A 16 16.15 15.45 -15.68
CA SER A 16 17.02 14.41 -15.12
C SER A 16 16.64 14.02 -13.70
N ASP A 17 16.09 14.96 -12.93
CA ASP A 17 15.85 14.79 -11.50
C ASP A 17 14.59 15.53 -11.05
N VAL A 18 14.11 15.16 -9.86
CA VAL A 18 13.02 15.83 -9.15
C VAL A 18 13.47 17.23 -8.71
N ARG A 19 12.69 18.24 -9.08
CA ARG A 19 12.99 19.65 -8.76
C ARG A 19 12.79 19.96 -7.27
N ASN A 20 11.75 19.40 -6.66
CA ASN A 20 11.45 19.59 -5.24
C ASN A 20 10.89 18.29 -4.63
N HIS A 21 11.71 17.64 -3.81
CA HIS A 21 11.37 16.38 -3.16
C HIS A 21 10.27 16.52 -2.12
N GLU A 22 10.21 17.65 -1.40
CA GLU A 22 9.17 17.92 -0.41
C GLU A 22 7.81 18.11 -1.09
N PHE A 23 7.78 18.84 -2.21
CA PHE A 23 6.57 19.00 -3.02
C PHE A 23 6.09 17.65 -3.57
N LEU A 24 7.01 16.83 -4.09
CA LEU A 24 6.69 15.48 -4.57
C LEU A 24 6.10 14.60 -3.46
N GLN A 25 6.65 14.67 -2.25
CA GLN A 25 6.10 13.98 -1.09
C GLN A 25 4.69 14.46 -0.74
N ARG A 26 4.41 15.77 -0.80
CA ARG A 26 3.07 16.33 -0.51
C ARG A 26 2.01 15.88 -1.50
N ILE A 27 2.37 15.71 -2.77
CA ILE A 27 1.44 15.27 -3.82
C ILE A 27 1.47 13.75 -4.05
N SER A 28 2.28 12.99 -3.30
CA SER A 28 2.37 11.53 -3.44
C SER A 28 1.02 10.82 -3.23
N SER A 29 0.14 11.40 -2.42
CA SER A 29 -1.24 10.93 -2.23
C SER A 29 -2.18 11.24 -3.40
N LEU A 30 -1.82 12.21 -4.25
CA LEU A 30 -2.53 12.57 -5.48
C LEU A 30 -1.98 11.80 -6.69
N GLN A 31 -0.79 11.21 -6.59
CA GLN A 31 -0.30 10.30 -7.62
C GLN A 31 -1.30 9.17 -7.79
N THR A 32 -1.68 8.91 -9.05
CA THR A 32 -2.76 8.02 -9.42
C THR A 32 -2.72 6.75 -8.58
N ALA A 33 -3.88 6.39 -8.02
CA ALA A 33 -4.05 5.19 -7.22
C ALA A 33 -3.31 4.05 -7.90
N PHE A 34 -2.47 3.35 -7.13
CA PHE A 34 -1.77 2.16 -7.56
C PHE A 34 -2.73 1.23 -8.32
N GLN A 35 -2.66 1.26 -9.65
CA GLN A 35 -3.45 0.42 -10.54
C GLN A 35 -2.57 -0.74 -10.96
N GLU A 36 -2.34 -1.65 -10.02
CA GLU A 36 -1.87 -2.97 -10.36
C GLU A 36 -3.10 -3.84 -10.60
N ASP A 37 -3.27 -4.27 -11.86
CA ASP A 37 -4.39 -5.11 -12.28
C ASP A 37 -4.17 -6.55 -11.80
N THR A 38 -4.26 -6.74 -10.48
CA THR A 38 -4.03 -8.04 -9.83
C THR A 38 -5.29 -8.91 -9.80
N GLY A 39 -6.44 -8.38 -10.22
CA GLY A 39 -7.74 -9.07 -10.18
C GLY A 39 -8.28 -9.37 -8.77
N HIS A 40 -7.52 -9.04 -7.72
CA HIS A 40 -7.82 -9.39 -6.33
C HIS A 40 -7.59 -8.20 -5.40
N LYS A 41 -8.08 -8.29 -4.17
CA LYS A 41 -7.92 -7.22 -3.16
C LYS A 41 -6.62 -7.43 -2.39
N LEU A 42 -5.86 -6.36 -2.23
CA LEU A 42 -4.59 -6.31 -1.49
C LEU A 42 -4.56 -5.13 -0.51
N ILE A 43 -3.63 -5.15 0.44
CA ILE A 43 -3.41 -4.03 1.38
C ILE A 43 -2.18 -3.25 0.92
N PHE A 44 -2.42 -2.07 0.36
CA PHE A 44 -1.41 -1.17 -0.15
C PHE A 44 -0.96 -0.15 0.91
N HIS A 45 0.35 0.09 1.02
CA HIS A 45 0.94 1.10 1.90
C HIS A 45 1.34 2.35 1.10
N PRO A 46 0.53 3.43 1.13
CA PRO A 46 0.66 4.55 0.19
C PRO A 46 2.00 5.28 0.27
N GLN A 47 2.57 5.42 1.47
CA GLN A 47 3.79 6.19 1.67
C GLN A 47 5.03 5.50 1.06
N THR A 48 5.02 4.17 0.94
CA THR A 48 6.17 3.41 0.39
C THR A 48 5.90 2.84 -0.99
N GLY A 49 4.65 2.82 -1.45
CA GLY A 49 4.27 2.15 -2.70
C GLY A 49 4.40 0.63 -2.65
N LEU A 50 4.44 0.03 -1.44
CA LEU A 50 4.60 -1.41 -1.23
C LEU A 50 3.31 -2.00 -0.68
N CYS A 51 3.14 -3.32 -0.82
CA CYS A 51 2.00 -4.04 -0.26
C CYS A 51 2.38 -4.88 0.96
N VAL A 52 1.38 -5.19 1.77
CA VAL A 52 1.51 -6.06 2.94
C VAL A 52 1.67 -7.51 2.47
N GLN A 53 2.81 -8.09 2.81
CA GLN A 53 3.20 -9.47 2.49
C GLN A 53 3.45 -10.29 3.75
N ARG A 54 3.26 -11.61 3.62
CA ARG A 54 3.66 -12.60 4.62
C ARG A 54 4.79 -13.47 4.07
N LYS A 55 6.03 -13.22 4.52
CA LYS A 55 7.18 -14.07 4.12
C LYS A 55 7.22 -15.42 4.82
N ALA A 56 6.63 -15.53 6.01
CA ALA A 56 6.63 -16.75 6.81
C ALA A 56 5.27 -16.97 7.46
N ASN A 57 4.86 -18.23 7.62
CA ASN A 57 3.52 -18.59 8.09
C ASN A 57 3.15 -18.05 9.49
N MET A 58 4.14 -17.80 10.36
CA MET A 58 3.94 -17.23 11.69
C MET A 58 4.87 -16.03 11.97
N GLY A 59 5.37 -15.38 10.90
CA GLY A 59 6.21 -14.20 11.01
C GLY A 59 5.40 -12.90 11.04
N PRO A 60 6.04 -11.78 11.41
CA PRO A 60 5.42 -10.46 11.26
C PRO A 60 5.14 -10.17 9.78
N LEU A 61 4.08 -9.40 9.54
CA LEU A 61 3.81 -8.85 8.21
C LEU A 61 4.91 -7.87 7.82
N GLN A 62 5.29 -7.91 6.55
CA GLN A 62 6.33 -7.04 5.98
C GLN A 62 5.78 -6.30 4.78
N LEU A 63 6.43 -5.20 4.42
CA LEU A 63 6.14 -4.50 3.18
C LEU A 63 7.03 -5.05 2.06
N GLY A 64 6.45 -5.31 0.90
CA GLY A 64 7.18 -5.79 -0.29
C GLY A 64 6.39 -5.59 -1.58
N SER A 65 6.79 -6.33 -2.62
CA SER A 65 6.17 -6.28 -3.96
C SER A 65 4.68 -6.66 -3.91
N CYS A 66 3.83 -5.90 -4.59
CA CYS A 66 2.41 -6.20 -4.59
C CYS A 66 2.05 -7.48 -5.37
N ALA A 67 2.90 -7.88 -6.32
CA ALA A 67 2.77 -9.16 -7.03
C ALA A 67 2.88 -10.41 -6.13
N ASP A 68 3.62 -10.32 -5.01
CA ASP A 68 3.72 -11.42 -4.04
C ASP A 68 2.85 -11.18 -2.79
N SER A 69 1.92 -10.23 -2.84
CA SER A 69 0.97 -9.98 -1.75
C SER A 69 -0.05 -11.12 -1.66
N ASP A 70 -0.42 -11.44 -0.42
CA ASP A 70 -1.57 -12.32 -0.17
C ASP A 70 -2.87 -11.62 -0.65
N VAL A 71 -3.86 -12.43 -1.04
CA VAL A 71 -5.21 -11.96 -1.36
C VAL A 71 -6.03 -11.79 -0.09
N TRP A 72 -6.58 -10.58 0.11
CA TRP A 72 -7.31 -10.22 1.32
C TRP A 72 -8.82 -10.15 1.09
N ILE A 73 -9.58 -10.75 2.01
CA ILE A 73 -11.04 -10.71 2.03
C ILE A 73 -11.51 -9.94 3.27
N TYR A 74 -12.38 -8.95 3.04
CA TYR A 74 -13.06 -8.25 4.12
C TYR A 74 -14.40 -8.91 4.40
N MET A 75 -14.50 -9.59 5.54
CA MET A 75 -15.68 -10.35 5.95
C MET A 75 -16.76 -9.45 6.59
N PRO A 76 -18.04 -9.84 6.57
CA PRO A 76 -19.13 -9.08 7.20
C PRO A 76 -18.94 -8.79 8.69
N ARG A 77 -18.15 -9.63 9.40
CA ARG A 77 -17.79 -9.45 10.81
C ARG A 77 -16.70 -8.38 11.03
N LYS A 78 -16.34 -7.63 9.99
CA LYS A 78 -15.30 -6.58 9.96
C LYS A 78 -13.90 -7.14 10.19
N THR A 79 -13.65 -8.37 9.75
CA THR A 79 -12.36 -9.04 9.87
C THR A 79 -11.70 -9.13 8.49
N LEU A 80 -10.41 -8.82 8.42
CA LEU A 80 -9.59 -9.00 7.21
C LEU A 80 -8.93 -10.37 7.28
N VAL A 81 -9.23 -11.26 6.33
CA VAL A 81 -8.72 -12.62 6.27
C VAL A 81 -7.93 -12.84 4.98
N ILE A 82 -6.95 -13.73 5.00
CA ILE A 82 -6.24 -14.12 3.78
C ILE A 82 -7.02 -15.26 3.11
N GLU A 83 -7.33 -15.09 1.83
CA GLU A 83 -8.09 -16.06 1.03
C GLU A 83 -7.44 -17.45 1.07
N GLY A 84 -8.26 -18.49 1.27
CA GLY A 84 -7.78 -19.88 1.33
C GLY A 84 -7.01 -20.26 2.60
N THR A 85 -6.94 -19.38 3.61
CA THR A 85 -6.22 -19.66 4.87
C THR A 85 -7.06 -19.34 6.11
N TYR A 86 -6.55 -19.75 7.28
CA TYR A 86 -7.11 -19.40 8.59
C TYR A 86 -6.47 -18.16 9.22
N PHE A 87 -5.66 -17.42 8.46
CA PHE A 87 -4.98 -16.22 8.95
C PHE A 87 -5.86 -14.98 8.79
N CYS A 88 -5.76 -14.07 9.75
CA CYS A 88 -6.47 -12.80 9.72
C CYS A 88 -5.63 -11.68 10.33
N LEU A 89 -5.88 -10.46 9.88
CA LEU A 89 -5.14 -9.30 10.34
C LEU A 89 -5.49 -8.97 11.80
N GLN A 90 -4.46 -8.89 12.64
CA GLN A 90 -4.54 -8.41 14.01
C GLN A 90 -3.52 -7.29 14.23
N ALA A 91 -3.80 -6.35 15.12
CA ALA A 91 -2.86 -5.27 15.44
C ALA A 91 -1.47 -5.78 15.89
N THR A 92 -1.42 -6.96 16.50
CA THR A 92 -0.21 -7.59 17.04
C THR A 92 0.26 -8.82 16.25
N GLY A 93 -0.38 -9.16 15.13
CA GLY A 93 -0.03 -10.39 14.39
C GLY A 93 -1.02 -10.79 13.31
N ILE A 94 -1.00 -12.08 12.94
CA ILE A 94 -1.84 -12.66 11.87
C ILE A 94 -2.71 -13.84 12.34
N VAL A 95 -2.76 -14.07 13.65
CA VAL A 95 -3.48 -15.19 14.25
C VAL A 95 -4.87 -14.76 14.66
N CYS A 96 -5.88 -15.54 14.26
CA CYS A 96 -7.26 -15.27 14.62
C CYS A 96 -7.54 -15.64 16.07
N THR A 97 -7.47 -14.64 16.95
CA THR A 97 -7.96 -14.73 18.33
C THR A 97 -9.22 -13.88 18.47
N ASP A 98 -10.18 -14.25 19.32
CA ASP A 98 -11.49 -13.57 19.40
C ASP A 98 -11.44 -12.06 19.72
N SER A 99 -10.31 -11.54 20.20
CA SER A 99 -10.06 -10.12 20.46
C SER A 99 -9.16 -9.46 19.40
N ASN A 100 -9.40 -8.16 19.14
CA ASN A 100 -8.58 -7.27 18.28
C ASN A 100 -8.55 -7.58 16.77
N LEU A 101 -9.61 -8.21 16.23
CA LEU A 101 -9.71 -8.55 14.80
C LEU A 101 -10.57 -7.58 13.95
N ARG A 102 -11.24 -6.61 14.58
CA ARG A 102 -12.20 -5.73 13.88
C ARG A 102 -11.50 -4.51 13.29
N TRP A 103 -11.62 -4.34 11.99
CA TRP A 103 -11.06 -3.23 11.23
C TRP A 103 -12.17 -2.35 10.69
N TYR A 104 -11.97 -1.03 10.76
CA TYR A 104 -12.90 -0.02 10.25
C TYR A 104 -12.15 0.87 9.27
N ALA A 105 -12.76 1.11 8.11
CA ALA A 105 -12.27 2.15 7.22
C ALA A 105 -12.47 3.50 7.90
N ILE A 106 -11.40 4.30 7.94
CA ILE A 106 -11.48 5.70 8.36
C ILE A 106 -11.64 6.50 7.07
N SER A 107 -12.80 7.12 6.88
CA SER A 107 -13.04 8.12 5.85
C SER A 107 -13.01 9.51 6.48
N ALA A 108 -12.25 10.43 5.89
CA ALA A 108 -12.33 11.86 6.23
C ALA A 108 -13.57 12.49 5.60
#